data_AF-K9GNA8-F1
#
_entry.id   AF-K9GNA8-F1
#
_cell.length_a   1.000
_cell.length_b   1.000
_cell.length_c   1.000
_cell.angle_alpha   90.00
_cell.angle_beta   90.00
_cell.angle_gamma   90.00
#
_symmetry.space_group_name_H-M   'P 1'
#
loop_
_entity.id
_entity.type
_entity.pdbx_description
1 polymer ?
#
loop_
_entity_poly.entity_id
_entity_poly.type
_entity_poly.pdbx_seq_one_letter_code
_entity_poly.pdbx_strand_id
1 'polypeptide(L)'
;MERHDILKLMATLKLSGMRAAYDDIMRDGLRRQRSVQEVLGDLLTAEVAEKTARSIRYQIAAARLPAAKDLGDFDFTASPVNEALLRDLHGGGFLTTQRNVIFIGGTGRVS
;
A
#
# COMPACT_ATOMS: atom_id res chain seq x y z
N MET A 1 9.88 -8.92 -30.92
CA MET A 1 10.31 -8.86 -29.51
C MET A 1 9.64 -10.02 -28.82
N GLU A 2 10.42 -10.93 -28.26
CA GLU A 2 9.87 -12.16 -27.69
C GLU A 2 9.40 -11.93 -26.25
N ARG A 3 8.52 -12.80 -25.73
CA ARG A 3 8.04 -12.75 -24.34
C ARG A 3 9.18 -12.59 -23.34
N HIS A 4 10.28 -13.30 -23.55
CA HIS A 4 11.47 -13.25 -22.67
C HIS A 4 12.09 -11.85 -22.62
N ASP A 5 12.15 -11.14 -23.74
CA ASP A 5 12.69 -9.79 -23.81
C ASP A 5 11.79 -8.81 -23.04
N ILE A 6 10.47 -8.96 -23.17
CA ILE A 6 9.48 -8.14 -22.46
C ILE A 6 9.64 -8.34 -20.95
N LEU A 7 9.74 -9.58 -20.47
CA LEU A 7 9.90 -9.86 -19.04
C LEU A 7 11.24 -9.36 -18.49
N LYS A 8 12.31 -9.40 -19.30
CA LYS A 8 13.59 -8.78 -18.95
C LYS A 8 13.47 -7.27 -18.82
N LEU A 9 12.85 -6.60 -19.78
CA LEU A 9 12.62 -5.15 -19.72
C LEU A 9 11.79 -4.75 -18.51
N MET A 10 10.73 -5.51 -18.20
CA MET A 10 9.94 -5.30 -16.98
C MET A 10 10.77 -5.44 -15.71
N ALA A 11 11.70 -6.41 -15.65
CA ALA A 11 12.61 -6.54 -14.53
C ALA A 11 13.55 -5.33 -14.40
N THR A 12 14.13 -4.86 -15.53
CA THR A 12 14.98 -3.66 -15.57
C THR A 12 14.24 -2.40 -15.11
N LEU A 13 12.99 -2.24 -15.52
CA LEU A 13 12.12 -1.12 -15.15
C LEU A 13 11.48 -1.26 -13.77
N LYS A 14 11.78 -2.36 -13.04
CA LYS A 14 11.19 -2.69 -11.72
C LYS A 14 9.66 -2.77 -11.74
N LEU A 15 9.09 -3.22 -12.85
CA LEU A 15 7.64 -3.41 -13.05
C LEU A 15 7.21 -4.79 -12.52
N SER A 16 7.33 -5.00 -11.21
CA SER A 16 7.14 -6.31 -10.59
C SER A 16 5.71 -6.82 -10.68
N GLY A 17 4.71 -5.94 -10.62
CA GLY A 17 3.30 -6.29 -10.74
C GLY A 17 2.94 -6.68 -12.17
N MET A 18 3.39 -5.90 -13.17
CA MET A 18 3.22 -6.29 -14.58
C MET A 18 3.85 -7.64 -14.88
N ARG A 19 5.09 -7.84 -14.42
CA ARG A 19 5.84 -9.07 -14.70
C ARG A 19 5.14 -10.30 -14.13
N ALA A 20 4.54 -10.18 -12.95
CA ALA A 20 3.82 -11.27 -12.30
C ALA A 20 2.49 -11.59 -13.01
N ALA A 21 1.78 -10.57 -13.50
CA ALA A 21 0.47 -10.73 -14.12
C ALA A 21 0.51 -10.94 -15.65
N TYR A 22 1.70 -10.81 -16.27
CA TYR A 22 1.85 -10.78 -17.72
C TYR A 22 1.20 -11.96 -18.44
N ASP A 23 1.52 -13.19 -18.05
CA ASP A 23 1.04 -14.39 -18.75
C ASP A 23 -0.49 -14.52 -18.67
N ASP A 24 -1.05 -14.26 -17.49
CA ASP A 24 -2.49 -14.37 -17.28
C ASP A 24 -3.26 -13.31 -18.05
N ILE A 25 -2.79 -12.05 -18.02
CA ILE A 25 -3.42 -10.94 -18.74
C ILE A 25 -3.30 -11.11 -20.25
N MET A 26 -2.14 -11.54 -20.75
CA MET A 26 -1.94 -11.79 -22.19
C MET A 26 -2.80 -12.96 -22.67
N ARG A 27 -2.86 -14.07 -21.92
CA ARG A 27 -3.73 -15.20 -22.24
C ARG A 27 -5.20 -14.78 -22.28
N ASP A 28 -5.62 -13.97 -21.31
CA ASP A 28 -6.99 -13.48 -21.26
C ASP A 28 -7.31 -12.48 -22.39
N GLY A 29 -6.38 -11.57 -22.70
CA GLY A 29 -6.48 -10.63 -23.81
C GLY A 29 -6.66 -11.32 -25.15
N LEU A 30 -5.88 -12.38 -25.40
CA LEU A 30 -6.00 -13.20 -26.62
C LEU A 30 -7.34 -13.95 -26.67
N ARG A 31 -7.76 -14.55 -25.55
CA ARG A 31 -9.01 -15.32 -25.48
C ARG A 31 -10.25 -14.46 -25.69
N ARG A 32 -10.25 -13.25 -25.12
CA ARG A 32 -11.39 -12.33 -25.13
C ARG A 32 -11.32 -11.28 -26.23
N GLN A 33 -10.34 -11.37 -27.15
CA GLN A 33 -10.08 -10.38 -28.20
C GLN A 33 -10.05 -8.94 -27.67
N ARG A 34 -9.44 -8.75 -26.50
CA ARG A 34 -9.37 -7.42 -25.87
C ARG A 34 -8.47 -6.51 -26.69
N SER A 35 -8.85 -5.24 -26.73
CA SER A 35 -8.03 -4.21 -27.35
C SER A 35 -6.67 -4.10 -26.65
N VAL A 36 -5.69 -3.59 -27.38
CA VAL A 36 -4.34 -3.36 -26.84
C VAL A 36 -4.39 -2.41 -25.65
N GLN A 37 -5.29 -1.43 -25.69
CA GLN A 37 -5.50 -0.45 -24.62
C GLN A 37 -6.01 -1.11 -23.33
N GLU A 38 -6.93 -2.07 -23.43
CA GLU A 38 -7.44 -2.82 -22.27
C GLU A 38 -6.35 -3.70 -21.65
N VAL A 39 -5.60 -4.43 -22.47
CA VAL A 39 -4.50 -5.28 -22.00
C VAL A 39 -3.42 -4.45 -21.32
N LEU A 40 -3.06 -3.30 -21.90
CA LEU A 40 -2.10 -2.38 -21.31
C LEU A 40 -2.62 -1.76 -20.00
N GLY A 41 -3.91 -1.42 -19.95
CA GLY A 41 -4.57 -0.91 -18.75
C GLY A 41 -4.54 -1.91 -17.60
N ASP A 42 -4.80 -3.19 -17.87
CA ASP A 42 -4.73 -4.25 -16.87
C ASP A 42 -3.32 -4.44 -16.33
N LEU A 43 -2.31 -4.43 -17.20
CA LEU A 43 -0.91 -4.52 -16.79
C LEU A 43 -0.53 -3.35 -15.87
N LEU A 44 -0.91 -2.12 -16.25
CA LEU A 44 -0.63 -0.91 -15.45
C LEU A 44 -1.35 -0.96 -14.11
N THR A 45 -2.59 -1.44 -14.08
CA THR A 45 -3.36 -1.62 -12.84
C THR A 45 -2.67 -2.62 -11.91
N ALA A 46 -2.19 -3.74 -12.44
CA ALA A 46 -1.45 -4.73 -11.66
C ALA A 46 -0.16 -4.15 -11.05
N GLU A 47 0.54 -3.29 -11.78
CA GLU A 47 1.73 -2.60 -11.27
C GLU A 47 1.44 -1.65 -10.12
N VAL A 48 0.39 -0.84 -10.26
CA VAL A 48 -0.04 0.10 -9.22
C VAL A 48 -0.46 -0.64 -7.96
N ALA A 49 -1.21 -1.74 -8.10
CA ALA A 49 -1.62 -2.58 -6.98
C ALA A 49 -0.40 -3.14 -6.23
N GLU A 50 0.58 -3.69 -6.94
CA GLU A 50 1.79 -4.25 -6.31
C GLU A 50 2.64 -3.17 -5.63
N LYS A 51 2.82 -2.00 -6.24
CA LYS A 51 3.53 -0.87 -5.61
C LYS A 51 2.83 -0.40 -4.34
N THR A 52 1.50 -0.31 -4.36
CA THR A 52 0.71 0.09 -3.20
C THR A 52 0.86 -0.92 -2.07
N ALA A 53 0.70 -2.21 -2.36
CA ALA A 53 0.86 -3.27 -1.38
C ALA A 53 2.29 -3.30 -0.80
N ARG A 54 3.31 -3.08 -1.64
CA ARG A 54 4.70 -2.99 -1.20
C ARG A 54 4.95 -1.80 -0.28
N SER A 55 4.37 -0.64 -0.60
CA SER A 55 4.46 0.56 0.23
C SER A 55 3.85 0.32 1.62
N ILE A 56 2.65 -0.27 1.68
CA ILE A 56 1.98 -0.62 2.94
C ILE A 56 2.84 -1.59 3.76
N ARG A 57 3.33 -2.68 3.15
CA ARG A 57 4.21 -3.65 3.81
C ARG A 57 5.48 -2.97 4.34
N TYR A 58 6.07 -2.08 3.57
CA TYR A 58 7.25 -1.33 4.00
C TYR A 58 6.94 -0.41 5.18
N GLN A 59 5.84 0.34 5.15
CA GLN A 59 5.41 1.21 6.26
C GLN A 59 5.17 0.41 7.54
N ILE A 60 4.49 -0.74 7.45
CA ILE A 60 4.27 -1.63 8.60
C ILE A 60 5.60 -2.17 9.14
N ALA A 61 6.48 -2.66 8.27
CA ALA A 61 7.79 -3.18 8.68
C ALA A 61 8.70 -2.09 9.27
N ALA A 62 8.65 -0.88 8.70
CA ALA A 62 9.42 0.28 9.17
C ALA A 62 8.90 0.80 10.51
N ALA A 63 7.61 0.65 10.81
CA ALA A 63 7.03 1.06 12.08
C ALA A 63 7.64 0.32 13.28
N ARG A 64 8.32 -0.82 13.08
CA ARG A 64 9.04 -1.60 14.11
C ARG A 64 8.35 -1.58 15.47
N LEU A 65 7.03 -1.77 15.48
CA LEU A 65 6.22 -1.74 16.69
C LEU A 65 6.64 -2.93 17.56
N PRO A 66 7.22 -2.71 18.76
CA PRO A 66 7.84 -3.77 19.57
C PRO A 66 6.85 -4.77 20.18
N ALA A 67 5.56 -4.53 20.02
CA ALA A 67 4.46 -5.49 20.10
C ALA A 67 3.28 -4.83 19.40
N ALA A 68 2.28 -5.58 18.92
CA ALA A 68 0.99 -5.02 18.57
C ALA A 68 0.32 -4.52 19.86
N LYS A 69 0.77 -3.36 20.35
CA LYS A 69 0.08 -2.60 21.39
C LYS A 69 -1.01 -1.87 20.66
N ASP A 70 -2.23 -2.35 20.81
CA ASP A 70 -3.38 -1.65 20.29
C ASP A 70 -3.65 -0.42 21.16
N LEU A 71 -4.49 0.49 20.69
CA LEU A 71 -4.95 1.62 21.51
C LEU A 71 -5.63 1.15 22.82
N GLY A 72 -6.09 -0.11 22.86
CA GLY A 72 -6.61 -0.75 24.08
C GLY A 72 -5.55 -1.07 25.13
N ASP A 73 -4.30 -1.28 24.74
CA ASP A 73 -3.18 -1.60 25.64
C ASP A 73 -2.38 -0.36 26.05
N PHE A 74 -2.78 0.82 25.56
CA PHE A 74 -2.12 2.08 25.88
C PHE A 74 -2.59 2.61 27.23
N ASP A 75 -1.66 2.78 28.17
CA ASP A 75 -1.94 3.43 29.45
C ASP A 75 -2.01 4.95 29.28
N PHE A 76 -3.24 5.46 29.09
CA PHE A 76 -3.50 6.89 29.01
C PHE A 76 -3.29 7.63 30.33
N THR A 77 -3.29 6.94 31.47
CA THR A 77 -3.05 7.57 32.77
C THR A 77 -1.58 7.96 32.95
N ALA A 78 -0.68 7.26 32.25
CA ALA A 78 0.75 7.52 32.23
C ALA A 78 1.18 8.55 31.17
N SER A 79 0.25 9.18 30.45
CA SER A 79 0.55 10.08 29.33
C SER A 79 -0.34 11.34 29.34
N PRO A 80 0.20 12.54 29.02
CA PRO A 80 -0.60 13.77 28.97
C PRO A 80 -1.51 13.86 27.72
N VAL A 81 -1.62 12.79 26.92
CA VAL A 81 -2.38 12.79 25.66
C VAL A 81 -3.89 12.71 25.90
N ASN A 82 -4.66 13.38 25.06
CA ASN A 82 -6.12 13.35 25.14
C ASN A 82 -6.66 12.02 24.57
N GLU A 83 -7.07 11.12 25.47
CA GLU A 83 -7.64 9.82 25.13
C GLU A 83 -8.89 9.91 24.24
N ALA A 84 -9.82 10.80 24.56
CA ALA A 84 -11.07 10.95 23.80
C ALA A 84 -10.81 11.35 22.34
N LEU A 85 -9.86 12.27 22.14
CA LEU A 85 -9.43 12.68 20.80
C LEU A 85 -8.76 11.51 20.05
N LEU A 86 -7.88 10.76 20.70
CA LEU A 86 -7.21 9.60 20.09
C LEU A 86 -8.20 8.51 19.70
N ARG A 87 -9.22 8.25 20.53
CA ARG A 87 -10.28 7.29 20.22
C ARG A 87 -11.17 7.74 19.06
N ASP A 88 -11.50 9.04 18.98
CA ASP A 88 -12.23 9.62 17.84
C ASP A 88 -11.43 9.51 16.53
N LEU A 89 -10.13 9.84 16.57
CA LEU A 89 -9.21 9.67 15.44
C LEU A 89 -9.11 8.19 15.02
N HIS A 90 -8.98 7.26 15.97
CA HIS A 90 -8.97 5.83 15.70
C HIS A 90 -10.28 5.34 15.06
N GLY A 91 -11.42 5.92 15.45
CA GLY A 91 -12.72 5.66 14.84
C GLY A 91 -12.85 6.16 13.39
N GLY A 92 -11.91 6.96 12.89
CA GLY A 92 -11.86 7.38 11.49
C GLY A 92 -12.91 8.43 11.09
N GLY A 93 -13.60 9.05 12.06
CA GLY A 93 -14.66 10.05 11.78
C GLY A 93 -14.16 11.24 10.96
N PHE A 94 -12.88 11.58 11.07
CA PHE A 94 -12.24 12.64 10.28
C PHE A 94 -12.25 12.36 8.76
N LEU A 95 -12.23 11.09 8.34
CA LEU A 95 -12.31 10.71 6.93
C LEU A 95 -13.68 11.06 6.34
N THR A 96 -14.75 10.77 7.09
CA THR A 96 -16.13 11.07 6.67
C THR A 96 -16.41 12.57 6.62
N THR A 97 -15.78 13.34 7.50
CA THR A 97 -15.96 14.79 7.63
C THR A 97 -14.91 15.60 6.87
N GLN A 98 -14.02 14.94 6.12
CA GLN A 98 -12.93 15.56 5.37
C GLN A 98 -12.06 16.52 6.22
N ARG A 99 -11.87 16.17 7.49
CA ARG A 99 -11.01 16.95 8.40
C ARG A 99 -9.56 16.50 8.27
N ASN A 100 -8.67 17.46 8.08
CA ASN A 100 -7.23 17.20 8.04
C ASN A 100 -6.69 16.91 9.44
N VAL A 101 -5.85 15.88 9.54
CA VAL A 101 -5.12 15.54 10.77
C VAL A 101 -3.65 15.90 10.56
N ILE A 102 -3.09 16.71 11.45
CA ILE A 102 -1.69 17.12 11.40
C ILE A 102 -1.01 16.58 12.66
N PHE A 103 -0.01 15.72 12.48
CA PHE A 103 0.85 15.25 13.57
C PHE A 103 2.03 16.20 13.74
N ILE A 104 2.18 16.77 14.93
CA ILE A 104 3.27 17.69 15.28
C ILE A 104 4.03 17.10 16.46
N GLY A 105 5.32 16.83 16.27
CA GLY A 105 6.18 16.26 17.31
C GLY A 105 7.53 15.81 16.75
N GLY A 106 8.48 15.53 17.66
CA GLY A 106 9.74 14.88 17.29
C GLY A 106 9.53 13.41 16.88
N THR A 107 10.49 12.82 16.18
CA THR A 107 10.44 11.38 15.86
C THR A 107 10.58 10.56 17.14
N GLY A 108 9.62 9.68 17.41
CA GLY A 108 9.76 8.68 18.47
C GLY A 108 10.91 7.73 18.14
N ARG A 109 11.94 7.65 18.99
CA ARG A 109 12.92 6.56 18.90
C ARG A 109 12.34 5.36 19.64
N VAL A 110 12.23 4.24 18.94
CA VAL A 110 12.00 2.93 19.58
C VAL A 110 13.33 2.56 20.26
N SER A 111 13.40 2.73 21.58
CA SER A 111 14.47 2.19 22.43
C SER A 111 14.00 0.90 23.09
#